data_AF-A0A534S5H2-F1
#
_entry.id   AF-A0A534S5H2-F1
#
_cell.length_a   1.000
_cell.length_b   1.000
_cell.length_c   1.000
_cell.angle_alpha   90.00
_cell.angle_beta   90.00
_cell.angle_gamma   90.00
#
_symmetry.space_group_name_H-M   'P 1'
#
loop_
_entity.id
_entity.type
_entity.pdbx_description
1 polymer ?
#
loop_
_entity_poly.entity_id
_entity_poly.type
_entity_poly.pdbx_seq_one_letter_code
_entity_poly.pdbx_strand_id
1 'polypeptide(L)'
;MSPSPGTDEQIEKWQEIHELQSDVFRRGIAEGVFVKEEPGYLARLFTVMDQVLLSDWVAGEMKAGREELVRRLWQLVERAFCRQPAERSRRRAAGGRPHPD
;
A
#
# COMPACT_ATOMS: atom_id res chain seq x y z
N MET A 1 -2.04 -24.42 -21.02
CA MET A 1 -2.65 -24.73 -19.71
C MET A 1 -3.11 -23.41 -19.14
N SER A 2 -4.40 -23.10 -19.22
CA SER A 2 -4.94 -21.92 -18.53
C SER A 2 -4.92 -22.21 -17.03
N PRO A 3 -4.46 -21.28 -16.18
CA PRO A 3 -4.57 -21.49 -14.74
C PRO A 3 -6.05 -21.64 -14.40
N SER A 4 -6.40 -22.68 -13.64
CA SER A 4 -7.74 -22.80 -13.09
C SER A 4 -7.99 -21.56 -12.24
N PRO A 5 -9.14 -20.86 -12.39
CA PRO A 5 -9.55 -19.94 -11.35
C PRO A 5 -9.53 -20.70 -10.03
N GLY A 6 -9.01 -20.07 -8.97
CA GLY A 6 -8.91 -20.70 -7.66
C GLY A 6 -10.25 -21.26 -7.20
N THR A 7 -10.25 -22.19 -6.25
CA THR A 7 -11.48 -22.67 -5.64
C THR A 7 -12.28 -21.49 -5.05
N ASP A 8 -13.61 -21.63 -4.90
CA ASP A 8 -14.45 -20.55 -4.36
C ASP A 8 -13.93 -20.02 -3.01
N GLU A 9 -13.42 -20.91 -2.15
CA GLU A 9 -12.78 -20.56 -0.87
C GLU A 9 -11.49 -19.72 -1.05
N GLN A 10 -10.72 -19.96 -2.11
CA GLN A 10 -9.54 -19.15 -2.40
C GLN A 10 -9.97 -17.74 -2.83
N ILE A 11 -10.99 -17.65 -3.69
CA ILE A 11 -11.52 -16.38 -4.18
C ILE A 11 -12.04 -15.53 -3.01
N GLU A 12 -12.79 -16.13 -2.09
CA GLU A 12 -13.29 -15.46 -0.88
C GLU A 12 -12.14 -14.92 -0.03
N LYS A 13 -11.12 -15.73 0.25
CA LYS A 13 -9.92 -15.27 1.00
C LYS A 13 -9.19 -14.13 0.29
N TRP A 14 -9.11 -14.16 -1.04
CA TRP A 14 -8.51 -13.06 -1.81
C TRP A 14 -9.31 -11.77 -1.67
N GLN A 15 -10.65 -11.86 -1.64
CA GLN A 15 -11.52 -10.71 -1.44
C GLN A 15 -11.37 -10.16 -0.01
N GLU A 16 -11.38 -11.01 1.01
CA GLU A 16 -11.18 -10.60 2.40
C GLU A 16 -9.84 -9.87 2.61
N ILE A 17 -8.75 -10.41 2.05
CA ILE A 17 -7.43 -9.78 2.12
C ILE A 17 -7.44 -8.41 1.42
N HIS A 18 -8.06 -8.32 0.24
CA HIS A 18 -8.15 -7.08 -0.52
C HIS A 18 -8.97 -6.02 0.23
N GLU A 19 -10.08 -6.40 0.85
CA GLU A 19 -10.92 -5.51 1.65
C GLU A 19 -10.15 -4.97 2.86
N LEU A 20 -9.43 -5.82 3.59
CA LEU A 20 -8.59 -5.40 4.71
C LEU A 20 -7.51 -4.40 4.29
N GLN A 21 -6.83 -4.65 3.16
CA GLN A 21 -5.83 -3.73 2.62
C GLN A 21 -6.47 -2.39 2.19
N SER A 22 -7.61 -2.44 1.51
CA SER A 22 -8.37 -1.26 1.08
C SER A 22 -8.78 -0.40 2.27
N ASP A 23 -9.21 -1.02 3.37
CA ASP A 23 -9.59 -0.34 4.61
C ASP A 23 -8.41 0.34 5.32
N VAL A 24 -7.20 -0.24 5.26
CA VAL A 24 -5.97 0.41 5.73
C VAL A 24 -5.67 1.66 4.91
N PHE A 25 -5.72 1.56 3.58
CA PHE A 25 -5.50 2.72 2.71
C PHE A 25 -6.56 3.80 2.92
N ARG A 26 -7.83 3.44 3.05
CA ARG A 26 -8.92 4.39 3.31
C ARG A 26 -8.67 5.21 4.57
N ARG A 27 -8.29 4.55 5.68
CA ARG A 27 -7.96 5.22 6.95
C ARG A 27 -6.74 6.13 6.81
N GLY A 28 -5.64 5.64 6.24
CA GLY A 28 -4.44 6.45 6.06
C GLY A 28 -4.64 7.63 5.10
N ILE A 29 -5.55 7.54 4.12
CA ILE A 29 -5.94 8.67 3.28
C ILE A 29 -6.69 9.74 4.08
N ALA A 30 -7.65 9.31 4.92
CA ALA A 30 -8.41 10.21 5.79
C ALA A 30 -7.50 10.95 6.78
N GLU A 31 -6.48 10.27 7.31
CA GLU A 31 -5.45 10.86 8.18
C GLU A 31 -4.41 11.70 7.41
N GLY A 32 -4.46 11.69 6.08
CA GLY A 32 -3.53 12.43 5.21
C GLY A 32 -2.12 11.84 5.18
N VAL A 33 -1.94 10.59 5.62
CA VAL A 33 -0.70 9.83 5.56
C VAL A 33 -0.41 9.36 4.13
N PHE A 34 -1.42 8.80 3.47
CA PHE A 34 -1.29 8.28 2.11
C PHE A 34 -1.75 9.27 1.03
N VAL A 35 -1.29 9.06 -0.20
CA VAL A 35 -1.72 9.80 -1.40
C VAL A 35 -3.23 9.72 -1.58
N LYS A 36 -3.85 10.80 -2.09
CA LYS A 36 -5.32 10.84 -2.28
C LYS A 36 -5.68 10.09 -3.56
N GLU A 37 -5.91 8.78 -3.45
CA GLU A 37 -6.26 7.89 -4.55
C GLU A 37 -7.32 6.85 -4.12
N GLU A 38 -7.91 6.12 -5.05
CA GLU A 38 -8.87 5.04 -4.80
C GLU A 38 -8.24 3.92 -3.93
N PRO A 39 -8.78 3.61 -2.74
CA PRO A 39 -8.16 2.66 -1.80
C PRO A 39 -7.99 1.24 -2.33
N GLY A 40 -8.96 0.73 -3.10
CA GLY A 40 -8.91 -0.60 -3.69
C GLY A 40 -7.83 -0.72 -4.77
N TYR A 41 -7.57 0.35 -5.52
CA TYR A 41 -6.47 0.45 -6.47
C TYR A 41 -5.12 0.43 -5.75
N LEU A 42 -4.97 1.20 -4.66
CA LEU A 42 -3.76 1.17 -3.83
C LEU A 42 -3.53 -0.22 -3.21
N ALA A 43 -4.58 -0.90 -2.75
CA ALA A 43 -4.51 -2.27 -2.24
C ALA A 43 -4.01 -3.26 -3.31
N ARG A 44 -4.48 -3.13 -4.56
CA ARG A 44 -3.98 -3.93 -5.68
C ARG A 44 -2.49 -3.66 -5.95
N LEU A 45 -2.08 -2.40 -5.97
CA LEU A 45 -0.67 -2.03 -6.16
C LEU A 45 0.22 -2.58 -5.03
N PHE A 46 -0.25 -2.51 -3.78
CA PHE A 46 0.45 -3.09 -2.65
C PHE A 46 0.61 -4.61 -2.79
N THR A 47 -0.47 -5.32 -3.16
CA THR A 47 -0.42 -6.77 -3.39
C THR A 47 0.60 -7.14 -4.47
N VAL A 48 0.63 -6.42 -5.59
CA VAL A 48 1.62 -6.67 -6.65
C VAL A 48 3.04 -6.41 -6.15
N MET A 49 3.26 -5.34 -5.38
CA MET A 49 4.57 -5.02 -4.80
C MET A 49 5.05 -6.13 -3.85
N ASP A 50 4.18 -6.62 -2.98
CA ASP A 50 4.48 -7.71 -2.04
C ASP A 50 4.81 -9.01 -2.79
N GLN A 51 3.99 -9.38 -3.79
CA GLN A 51 4.23 -10.56 -4.63
C GLN A 51 5.55 -10.50 -5.39
N VAL A 52 5.91 -9.33 -5.95
CA VAL A 52 7.20 -9.14 -6.62
C VAL A 52 8.36 -9.26 -5.64
N LEU A 53 8.25 -8.66 -4.46
CA LEU A 53 9.28 -8.76 -3.41
C LEU A 53 9.51 -10.21 -2.98
N LEU A 54 8.43 -10.97 -2.76
CA LEU A 54 8.53 -12.38 -2.39
C LEU A 54 9.08 -13.24 -3.53
N SER A 55 8.72 -12.94 -4.77
CA SER A 55 9.25 -13.65 -5.95
C SER A 55 10.75 -13.42 -6.13
N ASP A 56 11.22 -12.18 -5.95
CA ASP A 56 12.65 -11.80 -5.96
C ASP A 56 13.42 -12.53 -4.84
N TRP A 57 12.83 -12.57 -3.64
CA TRP A 57 13.43 -13.29 -2.50
C TRP A 57 13.58 -14.79 -2.75
N VAL A 58 12.56 -15.44 -3.32
CA VAL A 58 12.63 -16.86 -3.69
C VAL A 58 13.68 -17.09 -4.79
N ALA A 59 13.71 -16.24 -5.82
CA ALA A 59 14.72 -16.31 -6.88
C ALA A 59 16.14 -16.10 -6.36
N GLY A 60 16.31 -15.28 -5.31
CA GLY A 60 17.56 -15.06 -4.59
C GLY A 60 17.91 -16.12 -3.54
N GLU A 61 17.34 -17.33 -3.64
CA GLU A 61 17.57 -18.47 -2.75
C GLU A 61 17.19 -18.18 -1.28
N MET A 62 16.26 -17.25 -1.06
CA MET A 62 15.70 -16.94 0.26
C MET A 62 16.74 -16.49 1.32
N LYS A 63 17.84 -15.87 0.87
CA LYS A 63 18.97 -15.49 1.74
C LYS A 63 18.64 -14.41 2.77
N ALA A 64 17.76 -13.46 2.40
CA ALA A 64 17.38 -12.36 3.29
C ALA A 64 16.49 -12.86 4.43
N GLY A 65 16.75 -12.37 5.64
CA GLY A 65 15.91 -12.65 6.81
C GLY A 65 14.60 -11.86 6.78
N ARG A 66 13.63 -12.28 7.60
CA ARG A 66 12.31 -11.63 7.71
C ARG A 66 12.40 -10.12 7.97
N GLU A 67 13.25 -9.69 8.90
CA GLU A 67 13.38 -8.28 9.26
C GLU A 67 13.88 -7.44 8.08
N GLU A 68 14.78 -8.00 7.27
CA GLU A 68 15.30 -7.35 6.09
C GLU A 68 14.22 -7.20 5.01
N LEU A 69 13.41 -8.23 4.79
CA LEU A 69 12.27 -8.18 3.87
C LEU A 69 11.23 -7.16 4.29
N VAL A 70 10.85 -7.16 5.58
CA VAL A 70 9.90 -6.18 6.13
C VAL A 70 10.44 -4.76 5.96
N ARG A 71 11.73 -4.53 6.27
CA ARG A 71 12.36 -3.23 6.08
C ARG A 71 12.33 -2.78 4.61
N ARG A 72 12.63 -3.69 3.67
CA ARG A 72 12.60 -3.40 2.23
C ARG A 72 11.19 -3.09 1.75
N LEU A 73 10.19 -3.87 2.15
CA LEU A 73 8.78 -3.61 1.84
C LEU A 73 8.33 -2.26 2.38
N TRP A 74 8.66 -1.96 3.64
CA TRP A 74 8.32 -0.69 4.26
C TRP A 74 8.85 0.52 3.49
N GLN A 75 10.13 0.48 3.08
CA GLN A 75 10.75 1.54 2.28
C GLN A 75 10.06 1.73 0.92
N LEU A 76 9.63 0.64 0.28
CA LEU A 76 8.90 0.70 -1.00
C LEU A 76 7.49 1.29 -0.79
N VAL A 77 6.78 0.85 0.24
CA VAL A 77 5.45 1.34 0.63
C VAL A 77 5.48 2.83 0.94
N GLU A 78 6.45 3.28 1.74
CA GLU A 78 6.60 4.70 2.07
C GLU A 78 6.83 5.54 0.82
N ARG A 79 7.70 5.09 -0.09
CA ARG A 79 7.99 5.82 -1.32
C ARG A 79 6.81 5.87 -2.28
N ALA A 80 6.07 4.77 -2.40
CA ALA A 80 4.99 4.64 -3.38
C ALA A 80 3.68 5.29 -2.90
N PHE A 81 3.37 5.18 -1.61
CA PHE A 81 2.02 5.48 -1.11
C PHE A 81 1.97 6.63 -0.11
N CYS A 82 3.05 6.94 0.61
CA CYS A 82 3.04 8.05 1.57
C CYS A 82 3.20 9.38 0.85
N ARG A 83 2.46 10.40 1.32
CA ARG A 83 2.67 11.77 0.85
C ARG A 83 4.03 12.28 1.28
N GLN A 84 4.72 12.92 0.34
CA GLN A 84 5.99 13.57 0.59
C GLN A 84 5.83 14.71 1.63
N PRO A 85 6.83 14.94 2.50
CA PRO A 85 6.77 16.00 3.51
C PRO A 85 6.43 17.38 2.92
N ALA A 86 6.95 17.70 1.73
CA ALA A 86 6.69 18.95 1.03
C ALA A 86 5.20 19.19 0.73
N GLU A 87 4.45 18.13 0.42
CA GLU A 87 3.01 18.21 0.14
C GLU A 87 2.18 18.37 1.42
N ARG A 88 2.62 17.76 2.53
CA ARG A 88 1.99 17.93 3.85
C ARG A 88 2.15 19.37 4.36
N SER A 89 3.34 19.95 4.18
CA SER A 89 3.64 21.33 4.59
C SER A 89 2.82 22.36 3.81
N ARG A 90 2.64 22.18 2.49
CA ARG A 90 1.78 23.06 1.66
C ARG A 90 0.32 23.06 2.12
N ARG A 91 -0.24 21.90 2.50
CA ARG A 91 -1.61 21.81 3.03
C ARG A 91 -1.76 22.49 4.38
N ARG A 92 -0.79 22.32 5.28
CA ARG A 92 -0.78 23.05 6.57
C ARG A 92 -0.76 24.56 6.38
N ALA A 93 0.02 25.05 5.42
CA ALA A 93 0.08 26.48 5.10
C ALA A 93 -1.20 27.02 4.44
N ALA A 94 -1.88 26.21 3.62
CA ALA A 94 -3.10 26.61 2.91
C ALA A 94 -4.35 26.65 3.81
N GLY A 95 -4.40 25.87 4.89
CA GLY A 95 -5.51 25.88 5.86
C GLY A 95 -5.43 26.97 6.95
N GLY A 96 -4.42 27.86 6.89
CA GLY A 96 -4.08 28.80 7.96
C GLY A 96 -4.39 30.27 7.71
N ARG A 97 -5.16 30.65 6.67
CA ARG A 97 -5.61 32.05 6.53
C ARG A 97 -7.03 32.22 7.07
N PRO A 98 -7.22 32.94 8.18
CA PRO A 98 -8.55 33.43 8.54
C PRO A 98 -8.98 34.44 7.47
N HIS A 99 -10.25 34.35 7.07
CA HIS A 99 -10.91 35.38 6.29
C HIS A 99 -11.00 36.64 7.17
N PRO A 100 -10.45 37.80 6.77
CA PRO A 100 -10.72 39.04 7.48
C PRO A 100 -12.14 39.49 7.12
N ASP A 101 -12.92 39.82 8.15
CA ASP A 101 -14.24 40.46 8.07
C ASP A 101 -14.20 41.79 7.29
#